data_AF-A0A2Z6NJF5-F1
#
_entry.id   AF-A0A2Z6NJF5-F1
#
_cell.length_a   1.000
_cell.length_b   1.000
_cell.length_c   1.000
_cell.angle_alpha   90.00
_cell.angle_beta   90.00
_cell.angle_gamma   90.00
#
_symmetry.space_group_name_H-M   'P 1'
#
loop_
_entity.id
_entity.type
_entity.pdbx_description
1 polymer ?
#
loop_
_entity_poly.entity_id
_entity_poly.type
_entity_poly.pdbx_seq_one_letter_code
_entity_poly.pdbx_strand_id
1 'polypeptide(L)' 'MASGGLKKMLTLAIGEGLSSARANIFGHQLNPTGKKSAHKILRMKMFGEKVAQWYPHDINKDDPLIMARQQQE' A
#
# COMPACT_ATOMS: atom_id res chain seq x y z
N MET A 1 -30.31 22.43 31.58
CA MET A 1 -28.89 22.35 31.16
C MET A 1 -28.41 20.93 30.81
N ALA A 2 -29.19 19.85 31.01
CA ALA A 2 -28.75 18.46 30.76
C ALA A 2 -29.07 17.89 29.35
N SER A 3 -29.96 18.51 28.56
CA SER A 3 -30.42 17.98 27.26
C SER A 3 -29.40 18.11 26.11
N GLY A 4 -28.46 19.07 26.20
CA GLY A 4 -27.43 19.27 25.19
C GLY A 4 -26.31 18.22 25.23
N GLY A 5 -25.97 17.72 26.42
CA GLY A 5 -24.93 16.70 26.60
C GLY A 5 -25.30 15.35 26.00
N LEU A 6 -26.54 14.89 26.25
CA LEU A 6 -27.04 13.62 25.71
C LEU A 6 -27.10 13.63 24.18
N LYS A 7 -27.60 14.72 23.59
CA LYS A 7 -27.62 14.88 22.12
C LYS A 7 -26.20 14.81 21.54
N LYS A 8 -25.23 15.48 22.16
CA LYS A 8 -23.82 15.46 21.72
C LYS A 8 -23.21 14.05 21.78
N MET A 9 -23.49 13.28 22.84
CA MET A 9 -23.00 11.89 22.94
C MET A 9 -23.60 10.99 21.86
N LEU A 10 -24.90 11.11 21.59
CA LEU A 10 -25.56 10.34 20.53
C LEU A 10 -24.99 10.69 19.15
N THR A 11 -24.78 11.97 18.87
CA THR A 11 -24.18 12.40 17.59
C THR A 11 -22.76 11.86 17.41
N LEU A 12 -21.95 11.82 18.48
CA LEU A 12 -20.60 11.24 18.42
C LEU A 12 -20.64 9.74 18.14
N ALA A 13 -21.50 8.98 18.84
CA ALA A 13 -21.64 7.53 18.63
C ALA A 13 -22.11 7.20 17.20
N ILE A 14 -23.05 7.99 16.65
CA ILE A 14 -23.50 7.84 15.26
C ILE A 14 -22.36 8.15 14.27
N GLY A 15 -21.58 9.20 14.53
CA GLY A 15 -20.43 9.56 13.70
C GLY A 15 -19.34 8.49 13.67
N GLU A 16 -19.03 7.90 14.82
CA GLU A 16 -18.12 6.76 14.94
C GLU A 16 -18.66 5.53 14.21
N GLY A 17 -19.94 5.21 14.38
CA GLY A 17 -20.62 4.14 13.64
C GLY A 17 -20.57 4.32 12.12
N LEU A 18 -20.80 5.54 11.63
CA LEU A 18 -20.72 5.85 10.20
C LEU A 18 -19.28 5.68 9.68
N SER A 19 -18.29 6.17 10.44
CA SER A 19 -16.89 6.07 10.03
C SER A 19 -16.42 4.61 9.97
N SER A 20 -16.87 3.76 10.90
CA SER A 20 -16.54 2.33 10.91
C SER A 20 -17.24 1.57 9.78
N ALA A 21 -18.51 1.88 9.50
CA ALA A 21 -19.21 1.34 8.35
C ALA A 21 -18.51 1.71 7.03
N ARG A 22 -18.09 2.97 6.86
CA ARG A 22 -17.32 3.42 5.70
C ARG A 22 -15.98 2.69 5.58
N ALA A 23 -15.29 2.51 6.69
CA ALA A 23 -14.02 1.78 6.72
C ALA A 23 -14.19 0.34 6.25
N ASN A 24 -15.25 -0.35 6.70
CA ASN A 24 -15.58 -1.70 6.27
C ASN A 24 -15.97 -1.78 4.79
N ILE A 25 -16.83 -0.88 4.30
CA ILE A 25 -17.32 -0.91 2.91
C ILE A 25 -16.17 -0.70 1.91
N PHE A 26 -15.27 0.23 2.20
CA PHE A 26 -14.23 0.64 1.25
C PHE A 26 -12.84 0.09 1.61
N GLY A 27 -12.74 -0.77 2.62
CA GLY A 27 -11.46 -1.35 3.07
C GLY A 27 -10.47 -0.34 3.64
N HIS A 28 -10.94 0.76 4.22
CA HIS A 28 -10.05 1.69 4.93
C HIS A 28 -9.71 1.14 6.31
N GLN A 29 -8.48 1.38 6.77
CA GLN A 29 -8.07 1.05 8.13
C GLN A 29 -8.34 2.23 9.07
N LEU A 30 -9.22 2.04 10.05
CA LEU A 30 -9.44 3.02 11.13
C LEU A 30 -8.40 2.86 12.23
N ASN A 31 -7.91 3.99 12.74
CA ASN A 31 -6.98 4.05 13.88
C ASN A 31 -7.51 5.01 14.95
N PRO A 32 -8.44 4.56 15.81
CA PRO A 32 -9.02 5.41 16.85
C PRO A 32 -7.95 5.86 17.88
N THR A 33 -6.86 5.11 18.04
CA THR A 33 -5.78 5.45 18.98
C THR A 33 -4.81 6.51 18.45
N GLY A 34 -4.83 6.80 17.15
CA GLY A 34 -3.92 7.76 16.50
C GLY A 34 -2.43 7.38 16.54
N LYS A 35 -2.07 6.21 17.07
CA LYS A 35 -0.67 5.76 17.15
C LYS A 35 -0.11 5.45 15.77
N LYS A 36 1.19 5.62 15.56
CA LYS A 36 1.82 5.27 14.28
C LYS A 36 1.61 3.78 13.98
N SER A 37 0.97 3.47 12.85
CA SER A 37 0.81 2.12 12.34
C SER A 37 1.70 1.90 11.12
N ALA A 38 2.02 0.64 10.81
CA ALA A 38 2.79 0.27 9.62
C ALA A 38 2.01 0.48 8.31
N HIS A 39 0.76 0.95 8.36
CA HIS A 39 -0.10 1.15 7.20
C HIS A 39 0.55 2.02 6.11
N LYS A 40 1.34 3.02 6.49
CA LYS A 40 2.07 3.88 5.55
C LYS A 40 3.12 3.11 4.74
N ILE A 41 3.78 2.13 5.35
CA ILE A 41 4.82 1.33 4.69
C ILE A 41 4.14 0.32 3.76
N LEU A 42 3.09 -0.34 4.22
CA LEU A 42 2.39 -1.37 3.46
C LEU A 42 1.64 -0.84 2.23
N ARG A 43 1.20 0.43 2.23
CA ARG A 43 0.57 1.05 1.05
C ARG A 43 1.55 1.49 -0.03
N MET A 44 2.85 1.47 0.25
CA MET A 44 3.86 1.82 -0.75
C MET A 44 3.93 0.69 -1.78
N LYS A 45 3.80 1.02 -3.07
CA LYS A 45 4.02 0.04 -4.13
C LYS A 45 5.48 -0.41 -4.09
N MET A 46 5.68 -1.72 -4.11
CA MET A 46 7.02 -2.29 -4.22
C MET A 46 7.64 -1.85 -5.55
N PHE A 47 8.85 -1.29 -5.48
CA PHE A 47 9.58 -0.79 -6.66
C PHE A 47 10.89 -1.53 -6.91
N GLY A 48 11.15 -2.62 -6.17
CA GLY A 48 12.39 -3.40 -6.24
C GLY A 48 12.65 -3.97 -7.64
N GLU A 49 11.64 -4.57 -8.27
CA GLU A 49 11.77 -5.11 -9.64
C GLU A 49 12.10 -4.02 -10.66
N LYS A 50 11.39 -2.89 -10.59
CA LYS A 50 11.64 -1.73 -11.45
C LYS A 50 13.08 -1.22 -11.30
N VAL A 51 13.62 -1.23 -10.08
CA VAL A 51 15.01 -0.81 -9.82
C VAL A 51 16.01 -1.87 -10.28
N ALA A 52 15.71 -3.16 -10.11
CA ALA A 52 16.55 -4.25 -10.57
C ALA A 52 16.68 -4.29 -12.10
N GLN A 53 15.63 -3.92 -12.81
CA GLN A 53 15.58 -3.80 -14.28
C GLN A 53 16.25 -2.52 -14.80
N TRP A 54 17.18 -1.91 -14.05
CA TRP A 54 17.90 -0.71 -14.49
C TRP A 54 18.66 -0.94 -15.81
N TYR A 55 19.28 -2.12 -15.94
CA TYR A 55 19.93 -2.54 -17.18
C TYR A 55 18.98 -3.41 -17.99
N PRO A 56 18.78 -3.12 -19.28
CA PRO A 56 17.94 -3.92 -20.16
C PRO A 56 18.54 -5.32 -20.37
N HIS A 57 17.68 -6.25 -20.78
CA HIS A 57 18.11 -7.61 -21.11
C HIS A 57 19.08 -7.58 -22.29
N ASP A 58 20.20 -8.29 -22.16
CA ASP A 58 21.19 -8.43 -23.22
C ASP A 58 20.78 -9.60 -24.13
N ILE A 59 20.20 -9.26 -25.28
CA ILE A 59 19.68 -10.22 -26.28
C ILE A 59 20.81 -11.11 -26.83
N ASN A 60 22.06 -10.64 -26.82
CA ASN A 60 23.19 -11.40 -27.35
C ASN A 60 23.53 -12.65 -26.51
N LYS A 61 23.05 -12.70 -25.26
CA LYS A 61 23.21 -13.87 -24.38
C LYS A 61 22.24 -15.00 -24.72
N ASP A 62 21.18 -14.72 -25.48
CA ASP A 62 20.17 -15.70 -25.85
C ASP A 62 20.55 -16.46 -27.13
N ASP A 63 21.36 -15.86 -28.01
CA ASP A 63 21.79 -16.51 -29.26
C ASP A 63 23.02 -17.41 -29.02
N PRO A 64 22.87 -18.75 -29.14
CA PRO A 64 23.96 -19.70 -28.92
C PRO A 64 25.13 -19.53 -29.91
N LEU A 65 24.89 -19.01 -31.12
CA LEU A 65 25.95 -18.80 -32.10
C LEU A 65 26.85 -17.61 -31.73
N ILE A 66 26.27 -16.55 -31.17
CA ILE A 66 27.01 -15.36 -30.71
C ILE A 66 27.80 -15.69 -29.44
N MET A 67 27.18 -16.39 -28.48
CA MET A 67 27.87 -16.88 -27.28
C MET A 67 29.04 -17.81 -27.62
N ALA A 68 28.86 -18.75 -28.57
CA ALA A 68 29.92 -19.68 -28.96
C ALA A 68 31.12 -18.98 -29.61
N ARG A 69 30.90 -17.91 -30.38
CA ARG A 69 32.00 -17.10 -30.95
C ARG A 69 32.76 -16.31 -29.88
N GLN A 70 32.06 -15.67 -28.95
CA GLN A 70 32.70 -14.90 -27.88
C GLN A 70 33.51 -15.75 -26.90
N GLN A 71 33.23 -17.05 -26.79
CA GLN A 71 34.01 -17.98 -25.97
C GLN A 71 35.28 -18.50 -26.67
N GLN A 72 35.36 -18.38 -28.00
CA GLN A 72 36.52 -18.84 -28.78
C GLN A 72 37.58 -17.75 -29.00
N GLU A 73 37.21 -16.48 -28.85
CA GLU A 73 38.12 -15.33 -28.76
C GLU A 73 38.72 -15.18 -27.35
#